data_AF-A0A957SAN4-F1
#
_entry.id   AF-A0A957SAN4-F1
#
_cell.length_a   1.000
_cell.length_b   1.000
_cell.length_c   1.000
_cell.angle_alpha   90.00
_cell.angle_beta   90.00
_cell.angle_gamma   90.00
#
_symmetry.space_group_name_H-M   'P 1'
#
loop_
_entity.id
_entity.type
_entity.pdbx_description
1 polymer ?
#
loop_
_entity_poly.entity_id
_entity_poly.type
_entity_poly.pdbx_seq_one_letter_code
_entity_poly.pdbx_strand_id
1 'polypeptide(L)'
;ERRHSVVLFEATDRLGGQINLAAQFVHRRRLQEIVRWREDELAHLGVDVRLNVSASAADILAEQPDVVLIATGGTPHLYDFAGAELCHSVWDGMRDAACFANSDVLIYDGIGQHQAPSCAVHLALAGARVNFVTIDDRLAEEMGASERVMHRKRFEQHGIPVHIDLQIARVERVGHQLQATFVHELTDTEQRFVATHMLIEQGTTPTAELYHALRDNACNRGVTDISALLDGAPQPQRGAWKTGYELHRIGDAVSSRSIHAAVYDALRLCHAL
;
A
#
# COMPACT_ATOMS: atom_id res chain seq x y z
N GLU A 1 -22.00 5.28 -13.38
CA GLU A 1 -22.82 4.20 -13.98
C GLU A 1 -24.21 4.03 -13.35
N ARG A 2 -24.34 3.89 -12.02
CA ARG A 2 -25.64 3.65 -11.34
C ARG A 2 -26.49 4.90 -11.06
N ARG A 3 -26.07 6.07 -11.57
CA ARG A 3 -26.73 7.39 -11.42
C ARG A 3 -26.75 7.98 -10.01
N HIS A 4 -25.89 7.53 -9.10
CA HIS A 4 -25.64 8.26 -7.86
C HIS A 4 -24.95 9.60 -8.16
N SER A 5 -25.26 10.62 -7.35
CA SER A 5 -24.47 11.85 -7.29
C SER A 5 -23.22 11.57 -6.45
N VAL A 6 -22.04 11.67 -7.05
CA VAL A 6 -20.77 11.32 -6.40
C VAL A 6 -19.89 12.55 -6.29
N VAL A 7 -19.36 12.78 -5.09
CA VAL A 7 -18.29 13.74 -4.81
C VAL A 7 -17.07 12.94 -4.36
N LEU A 8 -15.92 13.20 -4.96
CA LEU A 8 -14.66 12.54 -4.65
C LEU A 8 -13.64 13.58 -4.18
N PHE A 9 -13.15 13.39 -2.96
CA PHE A 9 -12.06 14.20 -2.39
C PHE A 9 -10.74 13.45 -2.52
N GLU A 10 -9.71 14.14 -3.00
CA GLU A 10 -8.34 13.64 -3.09
C GLU A 10 -7.38 14.67 -2.50
N ALA A 11 -6.53 14.21 -1.58
CA ALA A 11 -5.63 15.08 -0.83
C ALA A 11 -4.49 15.63 -1.70
N THR A 12 -4.08 14.89 -2.74
CA THR A 12 -3.01 15.28 -3.65
C THR A 12 -3.53 16.00 -4.89
N ASP A 13 -2.61 16.44 -5.75
CA ASP A 13 -2.90 17.19 -6.98
C ASP A 13 -3.34 16.31 -8.16
N ARG A 14 -3.48 14.99 -7.96
CA ARG A 14 -3.85 14.01 -8.99
C ARG A 14 -4.43 12.74 -8.41
N LEU A 15 -5.26 12.03 -9.18
CA LEU A 15 -5.80 10.74 -8.79
C LEU A 15 -4.75 9.63 -8.93
N GLY A 16 -5.00 8.49 -8.28
CA GLY A 16 -4.26 7.24 -8.50
C GLY A 16 -3.52 6.68 -7.28
N GLY A 17 -3.34 7.47 -6.21
CA GLY A 17 -2.76 6.99 -4.94
C GLY A 17 -1.46 6.19 -5.13
N GLN A 18 -1.37 5.02 -4.51
CA GLN A 18 -0.20 4.14 -4.58
C GLN A 18 0.10 3.60 -5.98
N ILE A 19 -0.88 3.57 -6.90
CA ILE A 19 -0.65 3.16 -8.29
C ILE A 19 0.33 4.13 -8.98
N ASN A 20 0.29 5.41 -8.61
CA ASN A 20 1.24 6.40 -9.12
C ASN A 20 2.68 6.12 -8.70
N LEU A 21 2.87 5.62 -7.48
CA LEU A 21 4.19 5.20 -7.00
C LEU A 21 4.64 3.92 -7.72
N ALA A 22 3.77 2.92 -7.77
CA ALA A 22 4.07 1.64 -8.41
C ALA A 22 4.35 1.77 -9.92
N ALA A 23 3.79 2.77 -10.59
CA ALA A 23 4.01 2.93 -12.03
C ALA A 23 5.30 3.68 -12.40
N GLN A 24 6.05 4.21 -11.41
CA GLN A 24 7.35 4.83 -11.68
C GLN A 24 8.37 3.80 -12.22
N PHE A 25 8.18 2.52 -11.88
CA PHE A 25 9.00 1.45 -12.42
C PHE A 25 8.76 1.23 -13.91
N VAL A 26 9.84 1.23 -14.70
CA VAL A 26 9.81 1.09 -16.18
C VAL A 26 8.88 -0.02 -16.66
N HIS A 27 8.90 -1.17 -15.99
CA HIS A 27 8.14 -2.34 -16.39
C HIS A 27 6.70 -2.39 -15.82
N ARG A 28 6.37 -1.50 -14.87
CA ARG A 28 5.02 -1.34 -14.32
C ARG A 28 4.36 -0.04 -14.74
N ARG A 29 4.97 0.73 -15.66
CA ARG A 29 4.39 1.98 -16.21
C ARG A 29 2.97 1.81 -16.71
N ARG A 30 2.62 0.63 -17.25
CA ARG A 30 1.25 0.32 -17.70
C ARG A 30 0.21 0.37 -16.59
N LEU A 31 0.59 0.32 -15.31
CA LEU A 31 -0.34 0.54 -14.21
C LEU A 31 -0.96 1.94 -14.25
N GLN A 32 -0.31 2.93 -14.86
CA GLN A 32 -0.92 4.25 -15.09
C GLN A 32 -2.18 4.20 -15.93
N GLU A 33 -2.32 3.23 -16.84
CA GLU A 33 -3.51 3.11 -17.68
C GLU A 33 -4.76 2.78 -16.85
N ILE A 34 -4.59 2.13 -15.69
CA ILE A 34 -5.68 1.90 -14.73
C ILE A 34 -6.21 3.23 -14.17
N VAL A 35 -5.30 4.17 -13.87
CA VAL A 35 -5.65 5.48 -13.33
C VAL A 35 -6.30 6.32 -14.43
N ARG A 36 -5.64 6.44 -15.58
CA ARG A 36 -6.12 7.23 -16.73
C ARG A 36 -7.51 6.82 -17.18
N TRP A 37 -7.73 5.51 -17.36
CA TRP A 37 -9.05 5.02 -17.75
C TRP A 37 -10.12 5.40 -16.72
N ARG A 38 -9.81 5.34 -15.41
CA ARG A 38 -10.77 5.76 -14.38
C ARG A 38 -10.99 7.27 -14.35
N GLU A 39 -9.97 8.07 -14.59
CA GLU A 39 -10.10 9.52 -14.71
C GLU A 39 -11.04 9.89 -15.86
N ASP A 40 -10.87 9.27 -17.02
CA ASP A 40 -11.73 9.45 -18.19
C ASP A 40 -13.18 9.04 -17.88
N GLU A 41 -13.40 7.91 -17.21
CA GLU A 41 -14.73 7.46 -16.79
C GLU A 41 -15.38 8.40 -15.77
N LEU A 42 -14.63 8.90 -14.77
CA LEU A 42 -15.14 9.86 -13.80
C LEU A 42 -15.59 11.16 -14.49
N ALA A 43 -14.79 11.65 -15.45
CA ALA A 43 -15.12 12.82 -16.25
C ALA A 43 -16.36 12.57 -17.13
N HIS A 44 -16.44 11.42 -17.80
CA HIS A 44 -17.60 11.04 -18.62
C HIS A 44 -18.89 10.96 -17.80
N LEU A 45 -18.81 10.45 -16.57
CA LEU A 45 -19.92 10.32 -15.65
C LEU A 45 -20.28 11.63 -14.92
N GLY A 46 -19.47 12.68 -15.06
CA GLY A 46 -19.70 13.98 -14.42
C GLY A 46 -19.53 13.96 -12.90
N VAL A 47 -18.62 13.12 -12.39
CA VAL A 47 -18.31 13.08 -10.95
C VAL A 47 -17.62 14.39 -10.53
N ASP A 48 -18.03 14.95 -9.39
CA ASP A 48 -17.37 16.13 -8.79
C ASP A 48 -16.07 15.69 -8.11
N VAL A 49 -14.95 15.85 -8.80
CA VAL A 49 -13.61 15.50 -8.30
C VAL A 49 -12.90 16.74 -7.76
N ARG A 50 -12.58 16.72 -6.46
CA ARG A 50 -11.93 17.81 -5.73
C ARG A 50 -10.52 17.41 -5.30
N LEU A 51 -9.54 17.80 -6.11
CA LEU A 51 -8.10 17.58 -5.86
C LEU A 51 -7.53 18.63 -4.89
N ASN A 52 -6.41 18.33 -4.26
CA ASN A 52 -5.76 19.15 -3.23
C ASN A 52 -6.66 19.44 -2.01
N VAL A 53 -7.59 18.52 -1.70
CA VAL A 53 -8.50 18.65 -0.57
C VAL A 53 -8.31 17.46 0.37
N SER A 54 -7.61 17.70 1.47
CA SER A 54 -7.59 16.75 2.60
C SER A 54 -8.89 16.90 3.39
N ALA A 55 -9.90 16.10 3.03
CA ALA A 55 -11.24 16.21 3.59
C ALA A 55 -11.27 15.93 5.10
N SER A 56 -11.86 16.86 5.85
CA SER A 56 -12.23 16.68 7.25
C SER A 56 -13.62 16.07 7.38
N ALA A 57 -13.98 15.59 8.57
CA ALA A 57 -15.34 15.12 8.84
C ALA A 57 -16.39 16.22 8.58
N ALA A 58 -16.06 17.49 8.82
CA ALA A 58 -16.96 18.61 8.55
C ALA A 58 -17.20 18.79 7.05
N ASP A 59 -16.15 18.66 6.21
CA ASP A 59 -16.27 18.74 4.75
C ASP A 59 -17.16 17.62 4.21
N ILE A 60 -17.00 16.40 4.72
CA ILE A 60 -17.83 15.26 4.31
C ILE A 60 -19.30 15.47 4.71
N LEU A 61 -19.56 15.93 5.94
CA LEU A 61 -20.93 16.15 6.42
C LEU A 61 -21.63 17.33 5.72
N ALA A 62 -20.88 18.31 5.22
CA ALA A 62 -21.41 19.44 4.46
C ALA A 62 -22.06 19.00 3.14
N GLU A 63 -21.61 17.88 2.55
CA GLU A 63 -22.21 17.28 1.35
C GLU A 63 -23.54 16.57 1.62
N GLN A 64 -23.94 16.41 2.89
CA GLN A 64 -25.15 15.68 3.31
C GLN A 64 -25.27 14.29 2.64
N PRO A 65 -24.24 13.42 2.75
CA PRO A 65 -24.20 12.17 2.02
C PRO A 65 -25.23 11.16 2.52
N ASP A 66 -25.72 10.30 1.63
CA ASP A 66 -26.42 9.06 2.01
C ASP A 66 -25.42 7.94 2.36
N VAL A 67 -24.27 7.93 1.67
CA VAL A 67 -23.21 6.92 1.82
C VAL A 67 -21.85 7.60 1.79
N VAL A 68 -20.96 7.19 2.70
CA VAL A 68 -19.57 7.62 2.78
C VAL A 68 -18.66 6.41 2.61
N LEU A 69 -17.78 6.47 1.60
CA LEU A 69 -16.75 5.46 1.34
C LEU A 69 -15.38 6.02 1.66
N ILE A 70 -14.74 5.48 2.70
CA ILE A 70 -13.38 5.84 3.09
C ILE A 70 -12.40 4.96 2.32
N ALA A 71 -11.70 5.59 1.37
CA ALA A 71 -10.68 4.98 0.51
C ALA A 71 -9.30 5.64 0.70
N THR A 72 -9.01 6.10 1.92
CA THR A 72 -7.80 6.86 2.30
C THR A 72 -6.49 6.07 2.21
N GLY A 73 -6.56 4.78 1.89
CA GLY A 73 -5.41 3.90 1.80
C GLY A 73 -4.71 3.70 3.15
N GLY A 74 -3.39 3.53 3.09
CA GLY A 74 -2.55 3.36 4.25
C GLY A 74 -1.18 3.99 4.07
N THR A 75 -0.38 3.96 5.12
CA THR A 75 1.01 4.44 5.15
C THR A 75 1.97 3.28 5.37
N PRO A 76 3.23 3.35 4.90
CA PRO A 76 4.20 2.28 5.10
C PRO A 76 4.32 1.86 6.56
N HIS A 77 4.24 0.56 6.81
CA HIS A 77 4.47 0.00 8.13
C HIS A 77 5.96 -0.26 8.32
N LEU A 78 6.59 0.49 9.23
CA LEU A 78 8.03 0.39 9.52
C LEU A 78 8.32 -0.04 10.95
N TYR A 79 7.30 -0.10 11.80
CA TYR A 79 7.42 -0.34 13.23
C TYR A 79 7.22 -1.82 13.48
N ASP A 80 8.01 -2.40 14.41
CA ASP A 80 7.84 -3.73 15.04
C ASP A 80 9.20 -4.32 15.48
N PHE A 81 10.29 -3.58 15.28
CA PHE A 81 11.63 -3.97 15.74
C PHE A 81 12.42 -2.76 16.26
N ALA A 82 13.45 -3.03 17.07
CA ALA A 82 14.31 -1.98 17.62
C ALA A 82 15.16 -1.35 16.50
N GLY A 83 15.17 -0.01 16.42
CA GLY A 83 15.91 0.74 15.39
C GLY A 83 15.15 0.96 14.08
N ALA A 84 13.85 0.64 14.04
CA ALA A 84 12.95 0.94 12.92
C ALA A 84 13.02 2.41 12.46
N GLU A 85 13.16 3.35 13.39
CA GLU A 85 13.27 4.79 13.15
C GLU A 85 14.53 5.20 12.37
N LEU A 86 15.51 4.31 12.25
CA LEU A 86 16.72 4.52 11.45
C LEU A 86 16.51 4.14 9.97
N CYS A 87 15.39 3.50 9.64
CA CYS A 87 15.12 2.93 8.34
C CYS A 87 14.21 3.82 7.48
N HIS A 88 14.28 3.60 6.17
CA HIS A 88 13.36 4.17 5.19
C HIS A 88 12.29 3.14 4.82
N SER A 89 11.18 3.58 4.25
CA SER A 89 10.27 2.68 3.54
C SER A 89 10.77 2.41 2.13
N VAL A 90 10.36 1.29 1.53
CA VAL A 90 10.58 1.12 0.08
C VAL A 90 9.85 2.18 -0.75
N TRP A 91 8.85 2.86 -0.20
CA TRP A 91 8.17 3.99 -0.86
C TRP A 91 9.08 5.21 -1.00
N ASP A 92 9.93 5.48 -0.01
CA ASP A 92 10.94 6.54 -0.08
C ASP A 92 11.95 6.23 -1.19
N GLY A 93 12.42 4.97 -1.25
CA GLY A 93 13.29 4.48 -2.33
C GLY A 93 12.66 4.56 -3.72
N MET A 94 11.35 4.30 -3.81
CA MET A 94 10.60 4.45 -5.06
C MET A 94 10.42 5.90 -5.48
N ARG A 95 10.20 6.81 -4.51
CA ARG A 95 9.93 8.22 -4.78
C ARG A 95 11.19 8.98 -5.15
N ASP A 96 12.32 8.67 -4.52
CA ASP A 96 13.59 9.36 -4.73
C ASP A 96 14.77 8.38 -4.74
N ALA A 97 14.88 7.62 -5.83
CA ALA A 97 15.99 6.69 -6.02
C ALA A 97 17.36 7.37 -6.09
N ALA A 98 17.41 8.66 -6.45
CA ALA A 98 18.66 9.41 -6.56
C ALA A 98 19.31 9.64 -5.19
N CYS A 99 18.51 9.77 -4.13
CA CYS A 99 18.98 9.88 -2.74
C CYS A 99 19.82 8.66 -2.30
N PHE A 100 19.57 7.49 -2.89
CA PHE A 100 20.24 6.23 -2.57
C PHE A 100 21.34 5.85 -3.58
N ALA A 101 21.55 6.65 -4.62
CA ALA A 101 22.54 6.34 -5.65
C ALA A 101 23.97 6.29 -5.08
N ASN A 102 24.80 5.38 -5.60
CA ASN A 102 26.19 5.20 -5.18
C ASN A 102 26.37 4.85 -3.68
N SER A 103 25.35 4.27 -3.05
CA SER A 103 25.39 3.83 -1.65
C SER A 103 25.19 2.31 -1.52
N ASP A 104 25.52 1.77 -0.35
CA ASP A 104 25.15 0.40 0.01
C ASP A 104 23.75 0.40 0.62
N VAL A 105 22.83 -0.32 -0.01
CA VAL A 105 21.42 -0.39 0.39
C VAL A 105 21.09 -1.82 0.76
N LEU A 106 20.53 -1.99 1.95
CA LEU A 106 19.89 -3.24 2.37
C LEU A 106 18.38 -3.04 2.28
N ILE A 107 17.68 -3.97 1.63
CA ILE A 107 16.22 -3.98 1.55
C ILE A 107 15.72 -5.22 2.26
N TYR A 108 14.79 -5.05 3.20
CA TYR A 108 14.07 -6.15 3.81
C TYR A 108 12.64 -6.22 3.29
N ASP A 109 12.26 -7.40 2.79
CA ASP A 109 10.92 -7.74 2.31
C ASP A 109 10.26 -8.74 3.24
N GLY A 110 9.30 -8.25 4.04
CA GLY A 110 8.49 -9.06 4.93
C GLY A 110 7.13 -9.47 4.34
N ILE A 111 6.87 -9.18 3.06
CA ILE A 111 5.55 -9.38 2.41
C ILE A 111 5.63 -10.29 1.17
N GLY A 112 6.72 -10.26 0.41
CA GLY A 112 6.90 -11.11 -0.77
C GLY A 112 6.10 -10.65 -2.01
N GLN A 113 5.64 -9.40 -2.04
CA GLN A 113 4.89 -8.80 -3.15
C GLN A 113 5.77 -7.92 -4.05
N HIS A 114 5.18 -7.24 -5.03
CA HIS A 114 5.94 -6.49 -6.04
C HIS A 114 6.79 -5.32 -5.49
N GLN A 115 6.45 -4.76 -4.34
CA GLN A 115 6.95 -3.47 -3.85
C GLN A 115 8.47 -3.51 -3.63
N ALA A 116 8.94 -4.40 -2.76
CA ALA A 116 10.36 -4.50 -2.42
C ALA A 116 11.22 -4.97 -3.61
N PRO A 117 10.86 -6.03 -4.37
CA PRO A 117 11.63 -6.45 -5.53
C PRO A 117 11.67 -5.40 -6.65
N SER A 118 10.61 -4.61 -6.82
CA SER A 118 10.62 -3.51 -7.77
C SER A 118 11.53 -2.37 -7.29
N CYS A 119 11.47 -2.03 -6.00
CA CYS A 119 12.35 -1.03 -5.39
C CYS A 119 13.83 -1.42 -5.51
N ALA A 120 14.17 -2.68 -5.22
CA ALA A 120 15.52 -3.22 -5.37
C ALA A 120 16.11 -3.00 -6.77
N VAL A 121 15.35 -3.39 -7.80
CA VAL A 121 15.78 -3.20 -9.19
C VAL A 121 15.87 -1.71 -9.55
N HIS A 122 14.96 -0.88 -9.04
CA HIS A 122 14.97 0.55 -9.33
C HIS A 122 16.18 1.26 -8.73
N LEU A 123 16.53 0.95 -7.48
CA LEU A 123 17.72 1.49 -6.84
C LEU A 123 19.01 0.97 -7.48
N ALA A 124 19.04 -0.31 -7.87
CA ALA A 124 20.17 -0.86 -8.62
C ALA A 124 20.37 -0.14 -9.97
N LEU A 125 19.29 0.15 -10.70
CA LEU A 125 19.33 0.94 -11.93
C LEU A 125 19.77 2.39 -11.70
N ALA A 126 19.51 2.95 -10.52
CA ALA A 126 19.98 4.26 -10.09
C ALA A 126 21.45 4.25 -9.59
N GLY A 127 22.11 3.09 -9.55
CA GLY A 127 23.52 2.94 -9.18
C GLY A 127 23.77 2.60 -7.70
N ALA A 128 22.74 2.20 -6.94
CA ALA A 128 22.94 1.66 -5.60
C ALA A 128 23.47 0.21 -5.65
N ARG A 129 24.28 -0.18 -4.66
CA ARG A 129 24.66 -1.58 -4.42
C ARG A 129 23.64 -2.19 -3.46
N VAL A 130 22.71 -2.96 -4.01
CA VAL A 130 21.56 -3.48 -3.26
C VAL A 130 21.82 -4.90 -2.77
N ASN A 131 21.59 -5.15 -1.48
CA ASN A 131 21.39 -6.48 -0.93
C ASN A 131 19.93 -6.65 -0.55
N PHE A 132 19.34 -7.78 -0.90
CA PHE A 132 17.93 -8.05 -0.66
C PHE A 132 17.79 -9.18 0.37
N VAL A 133 17.01 -8.93 1.41
CA VAL A 133 16.73 -9.89 2.49
C VAL A 133 15.23 -10.10 2.56
N THR A 134 14.79 -11.32 2.74
CA THR A 134 13.36 -11.63 2.93
C THR A 134 13.18 -12.69 4.01
N ILE A 135 12.04 -12.62 4.69
CA ILE A 135 11.61 -13.65 5.64
C ILE A 135 11.24 -14.97 4.94
N ASP A 136 10.87 -14.90 3.66
CA ASP A 136 10.41 -16.04 2.89
C ASP A 136 11.57 -16.94 2.41
N ASP A 137 11.26 -18.19 2.08
CA ASP A 137 12.20 -19.17 1.51
C ASP A 137 12.63 -18.83 0.07
N ARG A 138 12.01 -17.83 -0.55
CA ARG A 138 12.31 -17.38 -1.90
C ARG A 138 11.84 -15.96 -2.18
N LEU A 139 12.49 -15.32 -3.15
CA LEU A 139 12.10 -14.00 -3.67
C LEU A 139 10.66 -14.01 -4.20
N ALA A 140 9.86 -13.04 -3.77
CA ALA A 140 8.52 -12.76 -4.25
C ALA A 140 7.56 -13.96 -4.10
N GLU A 141 7.45 -14.48 -2.86
CA GLU A 141 6.70 -15.70 -2.56
C GLU A 141 5.20 -15.56 -2.89
N GLU A 142 4.62 -14.43 -2.52
CA GLU A 142 3.19 -14.13 -2.69
C GLU A 142 2.79 -13.80 -4.16
N MET A 143 3.72 -13.93 -5.11
CA MET A 143 3.49 -13.63 -6.52
C MET A 143 3.32 -14.89 -7.37
N GLY A 144 2.57 -14.76 -8.47
CA GLY A 144 2.41 -15.84 -9.43
C GLY A 144 3.72 -16.25 -10.09
N ALA A 145 3.83 -17.51 -10.50
CA ALA A 145 5.09 -18.07 -11.04
C ALA A 145 5.70 -17.26 -12.19
N SER A 146 4.87 -16.73 -13.09
CA SER A 146 5.33 -15.91 -14.23
C SER A 146 5.96 -14.60 -13.77
N GLU A 147 5.36 -13.93 -12.80
CA GLU A 147 5.84 -12.65 -12.29
C GLU A 147 7.10 -12.84 -11.45
N ARG A 148 7.14 -13.91 -10.65
CA ARG A 148 8.32 -14.31 -9.87
C ARG A 148 9.52 -14.57 -10.78
N VAL A 149 9.33 -15.24 -11.93
CA VAL A 149 10.38 -15.44 -12.94
C VAL A 149 10.90 -14.11 -13.48
N MET A 150 10.03 -13.11 -13.70
CA MET A 150 10.45 -11.80 -14.18
C MET A 150 11.33 -11.06 -13.16
N HIS A 151 10.99 -11.11 -11.87
CA HIS A 151 11.80 -10.50 -10.82
C HIS A 151 13.13 -11.21 -10.66
N ARG A 152 13.15 -12.55 -10.57
CA ARG A 152 14.40 -13.32 -10.49
C ARG A 152 15.33 -13.01 -11.67
N LYS A 153 14.81 -12.99 -12.89
CA LYS A 153 15.61 -12.62 -14.09
C LYS A 153 16.28 -11.25 -13.93
N ARG A 154 15.59 -10.26 -13.37
CA ARG A 154 16.15 -8.92 -13.19
C ARG A 154 17.17 -8.85 -12.06
N PHE A 155 16.94 -9.56 -10.97
CA PHE A 155 17.90 -9.67 -9.89
C PHE A 155 19.23 -10.25 -10.40
N GLU A 156 19.16 -11.33 -11.20
CA GLU A 156 20.33 -11.90 -11.87
C GLU A 156 21.01 -10.90 -12.84
N GLN A 157 20.22 -10.21 -13.67
CA GLN A 157 20.74 -9.22 -14.62
C GLN A 157 21.45 -8.02 -13.95
N HIS A 158 21.06 -7.69 -12.72
CA HIS A 158 21.60 -6.57 -11.96
C HIS A 158 22.51 -7.00 -10.81
N GLY A 159 22.79 -8.30 -10.66
CA GLY A 159 23.66 -8.84 -9.62
C GLY A 159 23.18 -8.53 -8.20
N ILE A 160 21.87 -8.55 -7.95
CA ILE A 160 21.29 -8.28 -6.63
C ILE A 160 21.26 -9.59 -5.83
N PRO A 161 22.11 -9.78 -4.80
CA PRO A 161 22.05 -10.96 -3.95
C PRO A 161 20.75 -10.99 -3.14
N VAL A 162 20.23 -12.21 -2.97
CA VAL A 162 19.02 -12.50 -2.19
C VAL A 162 19.40 -13.38 -1.00
N HIS A 163 18.99 -12.97 0.18
CA HIS A 163 19.09 -13.73 1.42
C HIS A 163 17.67 -14.07 1.89
N ILE A 164 17.42 -15.35 2.14
CA ILE A 164 16.11 -15.92 2.42
C ILE A 164 16.03 -16.41 3.87
N ASP A 165 14.83 -16.71 4.35
CA ASP A 165 14.58 -17.26 5.68
C ASP A 165 15.10 -16.36 6.82
N LEU A 166 15.12 -15.04 6.63
CA LEU A 166 15.71 -14.10 7.59
C LEU A 166 14.68 -13.07 8.07
N GLN A 167 14.27 -13.19 9.33
CA GLN A 167 13.45 -12.18 10.00
C GLN A 167 14.31 -11.07 10.60
N ILE A 168 13.93 -9.82 10.38
CA ILE A 168 14.64 -8.68 10.99
C ILE A 168 14.40 -8.64 12.50
N ALA A 169 15.47 -8.55 13.28
CA ALA A 169 15.41 -8.48 14.74
C ALA A 169 15.67 -7.06 15.27
N ARG A 170 16.68 -6.38 14.72
CA ARG A 170 17.04 -5.01 15.10
C ARG A 170 17.94 -4.33 14.08
N VAL A 171 17.95 -3.00 14.10
CA VAL A 171 18.88 -2.16 13.36
C VAL A 171 19.57 -1.21 14.32
N GLU A 172 20.88 -1.07 14.18
CA GLU A 172 21.69 -0.24 15.08
C GLU A 172 22.63 0.64 14.26
N ARG A 173 22.90 1.86 14.73
CA ARG A 173 23.88 2.75 14.10
C ARG A 173 25.29 2.38 14.57
N VAL A 174 26.16 2.04 13.63
CA VAL A 174 27.57 1.69 13.88
C VAL A 174 28.46 2.64 13.09
N GLY A 175 28.98 3.67 13.77
CA GLY A 175 29.70 4.76 13.12
C GLY A 175 28.80 5.51 12.13
N HIS A 176 29.20 5.53 10.85
CA HIS A 176 28.43 6.17 9.77
C HIS A 176 27.48 5.21 9.04
N GLN A 177 27.46 3.94 9.41
CA GLN A 177 26.64 2.90 8.76
C GLN A 177 25.54 2.41 9.70
N LEU A 178 24.63 1.63 9.14
CA LEU A 178 23.64 0.84 9.85
C LEU A 178 24.06 -0.63 9.83
N GLN A 179 23.95 -1.30 10.98
CA GLN A 179 24.06 -2.74 11.09
C GLN A 179 22.67 -3.31 11.38
N ALA A 180 22.16 -4.12 10.46
CA ALA A 180 20.93 -4.88 10.67
C ALA A 180 21.27 -6.29 11.14
N THR A 181 20.60 -6.74 12.20
CA THR A 181 20.68 -8.13 12.69
C THR A 181 19.37 -8.84 12.36
N PHE A 182 19.50 -10.01 11.76
CA PHE A 182 18.42 -10.91 11.41
C PHE A 182 18.57 -12.22 12.15
N VAL A 183 17.46 -12.91 12.38
CA VAL A 183 17.40 -14.27 12.90
C VAL A 183 16.91 -15.17 11.77
N HIS A 184 17.57 -16.32 11.60
CA HIS A 184 17.19 -17.27 10.58
C HIS A 184 16.01 -18.13 11.04
N GLU A 185 14.90 -18.13 10.29
CA GLU A 185 13.60 -18.69 10.69
C GLU A 185 13.63 -20.19 11.01
N LEU A 186 14.59 -20.92 10.45
CA LEU A 186 14.71 -22.37 10.64
C LEU A 186 15.75 -22.81 11.67
N THR A 187 16.69 -21.93 12.04
CA THR A 187 17.87 -22.32 12.84
C THR A 187 18.11 -21.43 14.04
N ASP A 188 17.36 -20.34 14.19
CA ASP A 188 17.52 -19.30 15.20
C ASP A 188 18.92 -18.64 15.22
N THR A 189 19.73 -18.86 14.17
CA THR A 189 21.07 -18.29 14.10
C THR A 189 21.01 -16.83 13.69
N GLU A 190 21.74 -15.96 14.39
CA GLU A 190 21.86 -14.56 13.99
C GLU A 190 22.73 -14.39 12.73
N GLN A 191 22.28 -13.53 11.82
CA GLN A 191 23.08 -13.00 10.70
C GLN A 191 23.10 -11.47 10.76
N ARG A 192 24.20 -10.86 10.30
CA ARG A 192 24.40 -9.41 10.36
C ARG A 192 24.81 -8.87 9.00
N PHE A 193 24.19 -7.76 8.63
CA PHE A 193 24.46 -7.04 7.40
C PHE A 193 24.76 -5.60 7.73
N VAL A 194 25.66 -4.98 6.98
CA VAL A 194 26.02 -3.57 7.14
C VAL A 194 25.73 -2.84 5.84
N ALA A 195 25.06 -1.70 5.93
CA ALA A 195 24.69 -0.87 4.80
C ALA A 195 24.67 0.61 5.18
N THR A 196 24.70 1.49 4.19
CA THR A 196 24.51 2.93 4.40
C THR A 196 23.04 3.24 4.65
N HIS A 197 22.14 2.58 3.92
CA HIS A 197 20.70 2.74 4.06
C HIS A 197 20.00 1.40 4.24
N MET A 198 18.94 1.41 5.04
CA MET A 198 18.04 0.27 5.24
C MET A 198 16.64 0.66 4.78
N LEU A 199 16.04 -0.12 3.89
CA LEU A 199 14.66 0.07 3.41
C LEU A 199 13.81 -1.13 3.81
N ILE A 200 12.59 -0.86 4.28
CA ILE A 200 11.66 -1.86 4.80
C ILE A 200 10.38 -1.88 3.96
N GLU A 201 9.91 -3.08 3.65
CA GLU A 201 8.57 -3.37 3.17
C GLU A 201 7.88 -4.36 4.11
N GLN A 202 6.89 -3.88 4.85
CA GLN A 202 6.02 -4.67 5.72
C GLN A 202 4.54 -4.31 5.53
N GLY A 203 4.15 -3.94 4.31
CA GLY A 203 2.80 -3.53 3.98
C GLY A 203 2.46 -2.15 4.53
N THR A 204 1.16 -1.90 4.71
CA THR A 204 0.66 -0.60 5.15
C THR A 204 -0.19 -0.67 6.41
N THR A 205 -0.06 0.34 7.27
CA THR A 205 -1.04 0.63 8.32
C THR A 205 -2.17 1.49 7.75
N PRO A 206 -3.45 1.10 7.94
CA PRO A 206 -4.59 1.88 7.43
C PRO A 206 -4.65 3.30 7.99
N THR A 207 -4.89 4.29 7.13
CA THR A 207 -5.14 5.69 7.53
C THR A 207 -6.62 5.85 7.89
N ALA A 208 -6.94 5.66 9.18
CA ALA A 208 -8.31 5.45 9.66
C ALA A 208 -8.90 6.64 10.45
N GLU A 209 -8.19 7.75 10.59
CA GLU A 209 -8.56 8.89 11.42
C GLU A 209 -9.91 9.48 11.00
N LEU A 210 -10.09 9.75 9.70
CA LEU A 210 -11.34 10.28 9.16
C LEU A 210 -12.51 9.29 9.35
N TYR A 211 -12.27 7.99 9.18
CA TYR A 211 -13.27 6.97 9.46
C TYR A 211 -13.71 7.00 10.93
N HIS A 212 -12.77 7.06 11.86
CA HIS A 212 -13.08 7.11 13.29
C HIS A 212 -13.86 8.38 13.67
N ALA A 213 -13.53 9.52 13.06
CA ALA A 213 -14.25 10.77 13.28
C ALA A 213 -15.71 10.74 12.79
N LEU A 214 -16.01 9.94 11.77
CA LEU A 214 -17.36 9.82 11.19
C LEU A 214 -18.19 8.69 11.83
N ARG A 215 -17.53 7.62 12.29
CA ARG A 215 -18.15 6.36 12.73
C ARG A 215 -19.33 6.52 13.68
N ASP A 216 -19.19 7.36 14.71
CA ASP A 216 -20.18 7.42 15.78
C ASP A 216 -21.49 8.10 15.33
N ASN A 217 -21.46 8.86 14.23
CA ASN A 217 -22.63 9.50 13.61
C ASN A 217 -23.20 8.70 12.43
N ALA A 218 -22.54 7.61 12.03
CA ALA A 218 -22.98 6.77 10.91
C ALA A 218 -24.13 5.82 11.32
N CYS A 219 -25.08 5.63 10.42
CA CYS A 219 -26.24 4.77 10.64
C CYS A 219 -25.90 3.27 10.63
N ASN A 220 -24.67 2.87 10.37
CA ASN A 220 -24.21 1.50 10.53
C ASN A 220 -23.08 1.38 11.55
N ARG A 221 -22.72 2.48 12.24
CA ARG A 221 -21.52 2.58 13.10
C ARG A 221 -20.24 2.08 12.41
N GLY A 222 -20.16 2.24 11.08
CA GLY A 222 -19.04 1.77 10.26
C GLY A 222 -18.99 0.25 10.03
N VAL A 223 -20.01 -0.51 10.45
CA VAL A 223 -20.05 -1.96 10.28
C VAL A 223 -20.45 -2.30 8.84
N THR A 224 -19.56 -3.02 8.16
CA THR A 224 -19.85 -3.68 6.88
C THR A 224 -20.12 -5.16 7.14
N ASP A 225 -21.27 -5.67 6.68
CA ASP A 225 -21.61 -7.08 6.73
C ASP A 225 -20.84 -7.84 5.65
N ILE A 226 -19.88 -8.65 6.10
CA ILE A 226 -18.96 -9.36 5.21
C ILE A 226 -19.69 -10.41 4.38
N SER A 227 -20.69 -11.10 4.94
CA SER A 227 -21.45 -12.09 4.18
C SER A 227 -22.21 -11.42 3.04
N ALA A 228 -22.93 -10.33 3.33
CA ALA A 228 -23.63 -9.57 2.29
C ALA A 228 -22.66 -9.01 1.23
N LEU A 229 -21.48 -8.52 1.63
CA LEU A 229 -20.45 -8.03 0.71
C LEU A 229 -19.94 -9.14 -0.23
N LEU A 230 -19.68 -10.34 0.31
CA LEU A 230 -19.22 -11.48 -0.48
C LEU A 230 -20.28 -12.00 -1.45
N ASP A 231 -21.55 -11.97 -1.02
CA ASP A 231 -22.70 -12.37 -1.84
C ASP A 231 -23.12 -11.31 -2.87
N GLY A 232 -22.49 -10.12 -2.84
CA GLY A 232 -22.90 -8.97 -3.68
C GLY A 232 -24.31 -8.45 -3.35
N ALA A 233 -24.77 -8.71 -2.12
CA ALA A 233 -26.08 -8.31 -1.64
C ALA A 233 -26.03 -6.91 -0.98
N PRO A 234 -27.15 -6.17 -0.98
CA PRO A 234 -27.26 -4.92 -0.25
C PRO A 234 -26.90 -5.09 1.23
N GLN A 235 -26.25 -4.08 1.81
CA GLN A 235 -25.88 -4.09 3.22
C GLN A 235 -27.15 -4.08 4.08
N PRO A 236 -27.27 -4.97 5.08
CA PRO A 236 -28.50 -5.12 5.83
C PRO A 236 -28.76 -3.90 6.73
N GLN A 237 -29.93 -3.29 6.59
CA GLN A 237 -30.40 -2.27 7.53
C GLN A 237 -30.78 -2.91 8.87
N ARG A 238 -29.85 -2.93 9.83
CA ARG A 238 -30.03 -3.63 11.12
C ARG A 238 -30.87 -2.81 12.13
N GLY A 239 -32.18 -2.65 11.94
CA GLY A 239 -33.08 -2.00 12.94
C GLY A 239 -33.35 -0.50 12.71
N ALA A 240 -33.88 0.20 13.73
CA ALA A 240 -34.43 1.58 13.67
C ALA A 240 -33.38 2.69 13.49
N TRP A 241 -32.51 2.58 12.48
CA TRP A 241 -31.62 3.65 12.03
C TRP A 241 -32.43 4.68 11.27
N LYS A 242 -32.97 5.69 11.97
CA LYS A 242 -33.90 6.63 11.34
C LYS A 242 -33.25 7.87 10.72
N THR A 243 -31.96 8.12 10.93
CA THR A 243 -31.27 9.30 10.36
C THR A 243 -29.75 9.10 10.34
N GLY A 244 -29.08 9.43 9.23
CA GLY A 244 -27.63 9.39 9.08
C GLY A 244 -27.18 8.77 7.76
N TYR A 245 -25.86 8.75 7.51
CA TYR A 245 -25.24 8.14 6.34
C TYR A 245 -24.70 6.74 6.66
N GLU A 246 -24.65 5.88 5.65
CA GLU A 246 -23.90 4.61 5.72
C GLU A 246 -22.41 4.89 5.59
N LEU A 247 -21.57 4.26 6.42
CA LEU A 247 -20.13 4.47 6.41
C LEU A 247 -19.40 3.15 6.15
N HIS A 248 -18.52 3.13 5.16
CA HIS A 248 -17.71 1.96 4.83
C HIS A 248 -16.24 2.36 4.63
N ARG A 249 -15.34 1.39 4.81
CA ARG A 249 -13.93 1.49 4.41
C ARG A 249 -13.68 0.49 3.27
N ILE A 250 -12.84 0.86 2.32
CA ILE A 250 -12.45 0.00 1.19
C ILE A 250 -10.95 0.08 0.92
N GLY A 251 -10.40 -0.97 0.31
CA GLY A 251 -8.97 -1.07 -0.02
C GLY A 251 -8.07 -1.08 1.22
N ASP A 252 -6.89 -0.47 1.09
CA ASP A 252 -5.88 -0.46 2.17
C ASP A 252 -6.33 0.33 3.42
N ALA A 253 -7.42 1.09 3.34
CA ALA A 253 -8.07 1.69 4.52
C ALA A 253 -8.71 0.63 5.44
N VAL A 254 -8.91 -0.59 4.95
CA VAL A 254 -9.34 -1.77 5.73
C VAL A 254 -8.14 -2.61 6.12
N SER A 255 -7.37 -3.05 5.12
CA SER A 255 -6.23 -3.95 5.29
C SER A 255 -5.31 -3.87 4.08
N SER A 256 -3.99 -3.87 4.31
CA SER A 256 -2.96 -3.89 3.27
C SER A 256 -3.13 -5.09 2.33
N ARG A 257 -3.53 -4.85 1.07
CA ARG A 257 -3.77 -5.91 0.07
C ARG A 257 -3.32 -5.47 -1.33
N SER A 258 -3.57 -6.32 -2.33
CA SER A 258 -3.25 -6.01 -3.73
C SER A 258 -4.24 -5.01 -4.34
N ILE A 259 -3.81 -4.33 -5.42
CA ILE A 259 -4.66 -3.44 -6.23
C ILE A 259 -5.95 -4.15 -6.66
N HIS A 260 -5.87 -5.43 -7.02
CA HIS A 260 -7.02 -6.22 -7.41
C HIS A 260 -8.04 -6.33 -6.28
N ALA A 261 -7.60 -6.68 -5.07
CA ALA A 261 -8.48 -6.79 -3.92
C ALA A 261 -9.17 -5.45 -3.60
N ALA A 262 -8.42 -4.35 -3.60
CA ALA A 262 -8.98 -3.02 -3.35
C ALA A 262 -10.07 -2.63 -4.35
N VAL A 263 -9.83 -2.90 -5.64
CA VAL A 263 -10.82 -2.66 -6.71
C VAL A 263 -12.03 -3.57 -6.57
N TYR A 264 -11.81 -4.83 -6.23
CA TYR A 264 -12.87 -5.83 -6.18
C TYR A 264 -13.79 -5.66 -4.96
N ASP A 265 -13.23 -5.30 -3.80
CA ASP A 265 -14.02 -4.97 -2.61
C ASP A 265 -14.86 -3.71 -2.84
N ALA A 266 -14.30 -2.69 -3.50
CA ALA A 266 -15.06 -1.50 -3.90
C ALA A 266 -16.19 -1.85 -4.88
N LEU A 267 -15.92 -2.70 -5.89
CA LEU A 267 -16.93 -3.12 -6.86
C LEU A 267 -18.10 -3.84 -6.20
N ARG A 268 -17.82 -4.79 -5.28
CA ARG A 268 -18.86 -5.55 -4.56
C ARG A 268 -19.78 -4.64 -3.78
N LEU A 269 -19.20 -3.71 -3.03
CA LEU A 269 -19.98 -2.77 -2.23
C LEU A 269 -20.80 -1.84 -3.14
N CYS A 270 -20.15 -1.15 -4.08
CA CYS A 270 -20.80 -0.17 -4.95
C CYS A 270 -21.82 -0.76 -5.92
N HIS A 271 -21.71 -2.05 -6.28
CA HIS A 271 -22.72 -2.72 -7.11
C HIS A 271 -24.05 -2.92 -6.37
N ALA A 272 -23.99 -3.07 -5.04
CA ALA A 272 -25.13 -3.34 -4.20
C ALA A 272 -25.79 -2.07 -3.61
N LEU A 273 -25.16 -0.91 -3.81
CA LEU A 273 -25.70 0.42 -3.47
C LEU A 273 -26.80 0.90 -4.45
#